data_AF-A0A7C8M7D2-F1
#
_entry.id   AF-A0A7C8M7D2-F1
#
_cell.length_a   1.000
_cell.length_b   1.000
_cell.length_c   1.000
_cell.angle_alpha   90.00
_cell.angle_beta   90.00
_cell.angle_gamma   90.00
#
_symmetry.space_group_name_H-M   'P 1'
#
loop_
_entity.id
_entity.type
_entity.pdbx_description
1 polymer ?
#
loop_
_entity_poly.entity_id
_entity_poly.type
_entity_poly.pdbx_seq_one_letter_code
_entity_poly.pdbx_strand_id
1 'polypeptide(L)'
;MRRVTQCAPIRVDNYATDWVRDIPEALVGGSNTSVKFYEFGKSSEGCDAAKKANQTADTTFCVSDYQKETYRRAYTVRSNTVYQNNQEVSDFVPVPDFQVANADVTLMSIFNKAVYAGNNSDALFKAETPVPNRPEGFPARFTASNDLAVLGCTEQYEFCNAGTQKCTGLAGVYAIKAALDSNVLGLNPRQNATSNLMWKGTWAMALQWAAEILSDDLLLARDWVFTTQSTQSSALPDNQWQLEAANLHNLSLATFQRRINDYASPESFQIRPDANSLDDIQPETDRYMRALCGAQKIRSNDHYSVSVLGMLIILCVGSAIILLDLSLEHIFFFRTVGFAPLSKKHDWENTGVLQLHRLVLETRGVGPWGGDPANPVLEDQHRKFEGGVALKQGWGSGSGYAASGREMMESQGSGGTAYQGGVQYSAVPNPQVQGETHLFWDKK
;
A
#
# COMPACT_ATOMS: atom_id res chain seq x y z
N MET A 1 -24.45 4.85 -5.83
CA MET A 1 -24.68 4.75 -4.38
C MET A 1 -23.85 5.83 -3.73
N ARG A 2 -24.42 6.53 -2.76
CA ARG A 2 -23.76 7.53 -1.94
C ARG A 2 -23.78 7.04 -0.50
N ARG A 3 -22.64 7.18 0.19
CA ARG A 3 -22.50 6.94 1.62
C ARG A 3 -22.16 8.26 2.30
N VAL A 4 -22.79 8.51 3.44
CA VAL A 4 -22.45 9.61 4.33
C VAL A 4 -22.07 9.00 5.68
N THR A 5 -20.90 9.37 6.18
CA THR A 5 -20.43 8.97 7.50
C THR A 5 -20.13 10.23 8.30
N GLN A 6 -20.70 10.33 9.49
CA GLN A 6 -20.42 11.43 10.42
C GLN A 6 -19.94 10.80 11.71
N CYS A 7 -18.78 11.24 12.21
CA CYS A 7 -18.19 10.71 13.43
C CYS A 7 -17.84 11.84 14.39
N ALA A 8 -17.99 11.59 15.68
CA ALA A 8 -17.59 12.51 16.73
C ALA A 8 -17.08 11.74 17.97
N PRO A 9 -16.00 12.21 18.60
CA PRO A 9 -15.60 11.72 19.93
C PRO A 9 -16.71 12.02 20.94
N ILE A 10 -17.10 11.01 21.72
CA ILE A 10 -18.14 11.12 22.74
C ILE A 10 -17.51 11.46 24.09
N ARG A 11 -18.13 12.38 24.83
CA ARG A 11 -17.76 12.67 26.21
C ARG A 11 -18.23 11.54 27.12
N VAL A 12 -17.40 10.52 27.25
CA VAL A 12 -17.71 9.28 27.98
C VAL A 12 -18.07 9.51 29.44
N ASP A 13 -17.56 10.56 30.08
CA ASP A 13 -17.78 10.84 31.50
C ASP A 13 -19.25 11.12 31.83
N ASN A 14 -20.05 11.59 30.85
CA ASN A 14 -21.49 11.80 31.03
C ASN A 14 -22.29 10.49 31.09
N TYR A 15 -21.71 9.39 30.63
CA TYR A 15 -22.34 8.08 30.53
C TYR A 15 -21.60 7.02 31.34
N ALA A 16 -20.60 7.41 32.13
CA ALA A 16 -19.81 6.48 32.92
C ALA A 16 -20.30 6.45 34.36
N THR A 17 -20.40 5.26 34.94
CA THR A 17 -20.64 5.11 36.37
C THR A 17 -19.38 5.42 37.16
N ASP A 18 -19.52 5.60 38.47
CA ASP A 18 -18.38 5.45 39.37
C ASP A 18 -17.81 4.02 39.31
N TRP A 19 -16.57 3.85 39.76
CA TRP A 19 -15.96 2.53 39.91
C TRP A 19 -16.70 1.71 40.96
N VAL A 20 -17.30 0.60 40.53
CA VAL A 20 -17.95 -0.36 41.42
C VAL A 20 -16.92 -1.40 41.83
N ARG A 21 -16.67 -1.51 43.13
CA ARG A 21 -15.68 -2.43 43.72
C ARG A 21 -16.31 -3.78 44.03
N ASP A 22 -15.46 -4.76 44.28
CA ASP A 22 -15.83 -6.09 44.76
C ASP A 22 -16.75 -6.87 43.81
N ILE A 23 -16.63 -6.64 42.50
CA ILE A 23 -17.38 -7.38 41.48
C ILE A 23 -16.63 -8.67 41.12
N PRO A 24 -17.27 -9.85 41.18
CA PRO A 24 -16.67 -11.09 40.71
C PRO A 24 -16.30 -11.01 39.22
N GLU A 25 -15.00 -11.14 38.92
CA GLU A 25 -14.46 -11.12 37.56
C GLU A 25 -15.02 -12.30 36.74
N ALA A 26 -15.61 -11.98 35.58
CA ALA A 26 -16.23 -12.96 34.71
C ALA A 26 -15.27 -13.59 33.70
N LEU A 27 -14.15 -12.93 33.37
CA LEU A 27 -13.20 -13.40 32.35
C LEU A 27 -12.39 -14.65 32.79
N VAL A 28 -11.99 -14.72 34.06
CA VAL A 28 -11.17 -15.83 34.60
C VAL A 28 -11.88 -16.60 35.71
N GLY A 29 -12.95 -16.04 36.28
CA GLY A 29 -13.74 -16.67 37.32
C GLY A 29 -12.93 -16.92 38.60
N GLY A 30 -12.88 -15.96 39.52
CA GLY A 30 -12.35 -16.28 40.87
C GLY A 30 -11.94 -15.10 41.74
N SER A 31 -11.50 -13.98 41.19
CA SER A 31 -11.13 -12.80 41.97
C SER A 31 -12.15 -11.68 41.82
N ASN A 32 -12.40 -10.95 42.90
CA ASN A 32 -13.12 -9.70 42.83
C ASN A 32 -12.24 -8.63 42.15
N THR A 33 -12.84 -7.79 41.34
CA THR A 33 -12.19 -6.65 40.67
C THR A 33 -13.05 -5.39 40.81
N SER A 34 -12.48 -4.23 40.48
CA SER A 34 -13.27 -3.01 40.30
C SER A 34 -13.63 -2.88 38.82
N VAL A 35 -14.87 -2.47 38.54
CA VAL A 35 -15.36 -2.26 37.18
C VAL A 35 -15.99 -0.88 37.07
N LYS A 36 -15.71 -0.17 35.98
CA LYS A 36 -16.41 1.03 35.55
C LYS A 36 -17.32 0.68 34.38
N PHE A 37 -18.61 0.98 34.49
CA PHE A 37 -19.59 0.72 33.43
C PHE A 37 -19.82 1.98 32.60
N TYR A 38 -20.10 1.79 31.31
CA TYR A 38 -20.44 2.86 30.39
C TYR A 38 -21.83 2.58 29.78
N GLU A 39 -22.75 3.51 30.02
CA GLU A 39 -24.19 3.35 29.87
C GLU A 39 -24.71 4.08 28.63
N PHE A 40 -24.38 3.57 27.45
CA PHE A 40 -24.87 4.11 26.18
C PHE A 40 -26.21 3.46 25.75
N GLY A 41 -26.67 2.44 26.47
CA GLY A 41 -27.90 1.72 26.21
C GLY A 41 -27.79 0.22 26.48
N LYS A 42 -28.94 -0.42 26.59
CA LYS A 42 -29.07 -1.84 26.94
C LYS A 42 -28.52 -2.76 25.84
N SER A 43 -27.33 -3.33 26.06
CA SER A 43 -26.70 -4.28 25.15
C SER A 43 -27.04 -5.73 25.47
N SER A 44 -27.07 -6.58 24.44
CA SER A 44 -27.22 -8.03 24.60
C SER A 44 -25.95 -8.68 25.18
N GLU A 45 -24.77 -8.15 24.83
CA GLU A 45 -23.46 -8.55 25.36
C GLU A 45 -23.18 -7.90 26.72
N GLY A 46 -23.35 -6.58 26.78
CA GLY A 46 -23.04 -5.76 27.96
C GLY A 46 -21.54 -5.77 28.29
N CYS A 47 -21.22 -5.87 29.57
CA CYS A 47 -19.85 -5.97 30.06
C CYS A 47 -19.35 -7.42 30.09
N ASP A 48 -18.19 -7.70 29.51
CA ASP A 48 -17.54 -9.03 29.57
C ASP A 48 -16.78 -9.28 30.87
N ALA A 49 -16.37 -8.23 31.58
CA ALA A 49 -15.64 -8.33 32.85
C ALA A 49 -16.55 -8.61 34.07
N ALA A 50 -17.87 -8.48 33.92
CA ALA A 50 -18.83 -8.65 35.01
C ALA A 50 -20.00 -9.55 34.60
N LYS A 51 -20.53 -10.36 35.52
CA LYS A 51 -21.76 -11.14 35.26
C LYS A 51 -22.96 -10.20 35.09
N LYS A 52 -23.89 -10.54 34.20
CA LYS A 52 -25.10 -9.73 33.91
C LYS A 52 -25.89 -9.29 35.15
N ALA A 53 -25.92 -10.09 36.22
CA ALA A 53 -26.61 -9.74 37.47
C ALA A 53 -25.99 -8.55 38.23
N ASN A 54 -24.72 -8.23 37.95
CA ASN A 54 -23.96 -7.15 38.60
C ASN A 54 -23.76 -5.93 37.69
N GLN A 55 -24.33 -5.96 36.49
CA GLN A 55 -24.28 -4.86 35.54
C GLN A 55 -25.51 -3.97 35.71
N THR A 56 -25.41 -2.73 35.23
CA THR A 56 -26.57 -1.84 35.15
C THR A 56 -27.43 -2.20 33.94
N ALA A 57 -28.70 -1.78 33.93
CA ALA A 57 -29.65 -2.11 32.88
C ALA A 57 -29.22 -1.58 31.50
N ASP A 58 -28.48 -0.47 31.48
CA ASP A 58 -28.05 0.26 30.29
C ASP A 58 -26.56 0.09 29.98
N THR A 59 -25.87 -0.86 30.62
CA THR A 59 -24.46 -1.15 30.37
C THR A 59 -24.24 -1.56 28.91
N THR A 60 -23.38 -0.82 28.21
CA THR A 60 -22.94 -1.11 26.84
C THR A 60 -21.48 -1.55 26.79
N PHE A 61 -20.61 -0.85 27.51
CA PHE A 61 -19.18 -1.18 27.61
C PHE A 61 -18.76 -1.16 29.08
N CYS A 62 -17.56 -1.69 29.36
CA CYS A 62 -16.96 -1.57 30.67
C CYS A 62 -15.43 -1.61 30.58
N VAL A 63 -14.80 -1.15 31.67
CA VAL A 63 -13.38 -1.35 31.92
C VAL A 63 -13.21 -1.88 33.33
N SER A 64 -12.43 -2.94 33.50
CA SER A 64 -12.06 -3.50 34.80
C SER A 64 -10.58 -3.27 35.12
N ASP A 65 -10.23 -3.27 36.41
CA ASP A 65 -8.84 -3.27 36.84
C ASP A 65 -8.10 -4.51 36.31
N TYR A 66 -8.78 -5.66 36.23
CA TYR A 66 -8.22 -6.88 35.65
C TYR A 66 -7.78 -6.69 34.19
N GLN A 67 -8.60 -6.04 33.35
CA GLN A 67 -8.23 -5.69 31.97
C GLN A 67 -7.05 -4.72 31.94
N LYS A 68 -7.02 -3.73 32.84
CA LYS A 68 -5.91 -2.76 32.99
C LYS A 68 -4.61 -3.42 33.42
N GLU A 69 -4.64 -4.53 34.13
CA GLU A 69 -3.42 -5.25 34.52
C GLU A 69 -3.00 -6.30 33.49
N THR A 70 -3.97 -7.02 32.91
CA THR A 70 -3.67 -8.24 32.14
C THR A 70 -3.48 -7.99 30.65
N TYR A 71 -4.22 -7.04 30.05
CA TYR A 71 -4.16 -6.84 28.60
C TYR A 71 -2.80 -6.28 28.19
N ARG A 72 -2.11 -6.93 27.24
CA ARG A 72 -0.77 -6.47 26.82
C ARG A 72 -0.79 -5.45 25.68
N ARG A 73 -1.94 -5.28 25.03
CA ARG A 73 -2.09 -4.37 23.88
C ARG A 73 -2.25 -2.93 24.34
N ALA A 74 -1.72 -2.00 23.54
CA ALA A 74 -1.87 -0.56 23.77
C ALA A 74 -3.33 -0.12 23.60
N TYR A 75 -4.04 -0.70 22.63
CA TYR A 75 -5.44 -0.42 22.35
C TYR A 75 -6.24 -1.72 22.33
N THR A 76 -7.50 -1.64 22.73
CA THR A 76 -8.48 -2.70 22.48
C THR A 76 -9.75 -2.04 21.99
N VAL A 77 -10.18 -2.41 20.79
CA VAL A 77 -11.33 -1.82 20.12
C VAL A 77 -12.51 -2.77 20.18
N ARG A 78 -13.69 -2.23 20.48
CA ARG A 78 -14.96 -2.96 20.33
C ARG A 78 -16.00 -2.04 19.73
N SER A 79 -16.96 -2.60 19.02
CA SER A 79 -18.06 -1.85 18.44
C SER A 79 -19.40 -2.43 18.84
N ASN A 80 -20.37 -1.56 19.11
CA ASN A 80 -21.77 -1.92 19.16
C ASN A 80 -22.55 -1.05 18.19
N THR A 81 -23.46 -1.64 17.43
CA THR A 81 -24.20 -0.98 16.36
C THR A 81 -25.70 -1.07 16.57
N VAL A 82 -26.38 0.02 16.27
CA VAL A 82 -27.84 0.12 16.19
C VAL A 82 -28.21 0.30 14.73
N TYR A 83 -29.01 -0.64 14.23
CA TYR A 83 -29.56 -0.57 12.90
C TYR A 83 -30.92 0.10 12.92
N GLN A 84 -31.11 1.05 12.01
CA GLN A 84 -32.37 1.79 11.92
C GLN A 84 -33.55 0.83 11.70
N ASN A 85 -34.57 0.93 12.57
CA ASN A 85 -35.81 0.15 12.51
C ASN A 85 -35.62 -1.37 12.52
N ASN A 86 -34.48 -1.87 13.00
CA ASN A 86 -34.23 -3.31 13.08
C ASN A 86 -33.55 -3.68 14.39
N GLN A 87 -34.35 -3.79 15.45
CA GLN A 87 -33.85 -4.10 16.80
C GLN A 87 -33.35 -5.54 16.94
N GLU A 88 -33.83 -6.48 16.11
CA GLU A 88 -33.43 -7.90 16.18
C GLU A 88 -31.97 -8.14 15.80
N VAL A 89 -31.44 -7.32 14.90
CA VAL A 89 -30.04 -7.38 14.43
C VAL A 89 -29.15 -6.29 15.06
N SER A 90 -29.72 -5.43 15.91
CA SER A 90 -28.96 -4.41 16.63
C SER A 90 -28.33 -4.99 17.89
N ASP A 91 -27.10 -4.56 18.20
CA ASP A 91 -26.34 -5.09 19.34
C ASP A 91 -26.86 -4.55 20.68
N PHE A 92 -27.52 -3.39 20.64
CA PHE A 92 -28.05 -2.72 21.82
C PHE A 92 -29.24 -1.80 21.50
N VAL A 93 -29.95 -1.42 22.56
CA VAL A 93 -31.00 -0.39 22.53
C VAL A 93 -30.42 0.91 23.08
N PRO A 94 -30.21 1.94 22.24
CA PRO A 94 -29.50 3.16 22.65
C PRO A 94 -30.35 4.03 23.59
N VAL A 95 -29.66 4.75 24.49
CA VAL A 95 -30.28 5.87 25.25
C VAL A 95 -30.69 6.99 24.28
N PRO A 96 -31.63 7.90 24.66
CA PRO A 96 -32.20 8.90 23.75
C PRO A 96 -31.16 9.73 22.99
N ASP A 97 -30.02 10.03 23.61
CA ASP A 97 -28.96 10.86 23.02
C ASP A 97 -28.30 10.22 21.78
N PHE A 98 -28.40 8.89 21.62
CA PHE A 98 -27.87 8.15 20.45
C PHE A 98 -28.97 7.64 19.52
N GLN A 99 -30.23 8.05 19.73
CA GLN A 99 -31.33 7.73 18.83
C GLN A 99 -31.34 8.70 17.65
N VAL A 100 -30.49 8.43 16.66
CA VAL A 100 -30.42 9.24 15.44
C VAL A 100 -31.41 8.72 14.41
N ALA A 101 -32.27 9.61 13.92
CA ALA A 101 -33.21 9.27 12.85
C ALA A 101 -32.48 9.09 11.51
N ASN A 102 -32.93 8.11 10.71
CA ASN A 102 -32.45 7.89 9.34
C ASN A 102 -30.96 7.53 9.22
N ALA A 103 -30.37 6.92 10.24
CA ALA A 103 -28.99 6.45 10.20
C ALA A 103 -28.83 5.18 11.03
N ASP A 104 -27.84 4.36 10.66
CA ASP A 104 -27.30 3.35 11.57
C ASP A 104 -26.27 4.03 12.48
N VAL A 105 -26.20 3.65 13.75
CA VAL A 105 -25.33 4.26 14.75
C VAL A 105 -24.36 3.23 15.28
N THR A 106 -23.07 3.46 15.09
CA THR A 106 -21.99 2.58 15.54
C THR A 106 -21.18 3.30 16.62
N LEU A 107 -21.10 2.73 17.81
CA LEU A 107 -20.24 3.19 18.89
C LEU A 107 -18.98 2.33 18.91
N MET A 108 -17.83 2.93 18.60
CA MET A 108 -16.52 2.28 18.70
C MET A 108 -15.85 2.68 20.00
N SER A 109 -15.78 1.74 20.94
CA SER A 109 -15.04 1.89 22.18
C SER A 109 -13.56 1.54 21.97
N ILE A 110 -12.68 2.36 22.53
CA ILE A 110 -11.23 2.22 22.48
C ILE A 110 -10.75 2.23 23.92
N PHE A 111 -10.44 1.05 24.44
CA PHE A 111 -9.75 0.93 25.72
C PHE A 111 -8.28 1.25 25.50
N ASN A 112 -7.83 2.36 26.09
CA ASN A 112 -6.53 2.95 25.82
C ASN A 112 -5.57 2.74 27.00
N LYS A 113 -4.57 1.89 26.79
CA LYS A 113 -3.47 1.64 27.73
C LYS A 113 -2.15 2.23 27.25
N ALA A 114 -2.15 3.00 26.17
CA ALA A 114 -0.95 3.53 25.58
C ALA A 114 -0.28 4.57 26.49
N VAL A 115 1.05 4.51 26.52
CA VAL A 115 1.93 5.43 27.24
C VAL A 115 2.73 6.22 26.20
N TYR A 116 2.38 7.48 26.04
CA TYR A 116 2.87 8.37 24.99
C TYR A 116 4.15 9.10 25.39
N ALA A 117 5.02 9.33 24.42
CA ALA A 117 6.27 10.09 24.58
C ALA A 117 6.06 11.61 24.74
N GLY A 118 4.87 12.12 24.44
CA GLY A 118 4.50 13.53 24.56
C GLY A 118 3.01 13.66 24.86
N ASN A 119 2.59 14.86 25.28
CA ASN A 119 1.19 15.14 25.52
C ASN A 119 0.43 15.31 24.19
N ASN A 120 -0.88 15.05 24.23
CA ASN A 120 -1.76 15.26 23.09
C ASN A 120 -3.14 15.72 23.58
N SER A 121 -3.67 16.79 22.97
CA SER A 121 -4.97 17.40 23.26
C SER A 121 -6.14 16.87 22.41
N ASP A 122 -5.89 15.82 21.61
CA ASP A 122 -6.84 15.11 20.77
C ASP A 122 -8.07 14.67 21.57
N ALA A 123 -9.25 14.95 21.02
CA ALA A 123 -10.51 14.74 21.72
C ALA A 123 -10.86 13.26 21.97
N LEU A 124 -10.25 12.31 21.24
CA LEU A 124 -10.50 10.88 21.39
C LEU A 124 -9.43 10.23 22.28
N PHE A 125 -8.14 10.45 22.01
CA PHE A 125 -7.06 9.80 22.77
C PHE A 125 -6.66 10.54 24.04
N LYS A 126 -6.79 11.88 24.04
CA LYS A 126 -6.60 12.80 25.17
C LYS A 126 -5.50 12.42 26.16
N ALA A 127 -4.26 12.37 25.66
CA ALA A 127 -3.08 11.98 26.41
C ALA A 127 -2.47 13.17 27.19
N GLU A 128 -3.17 13.63 28.22
CA GLU A 128 -2.77 14.81 29.00
C GLU A 128 -2.25 14.45 30.40
N THR A 129 -2.48 13.22 30.86
CA THR A 129 -2.16 12.82 32.24
C THR A 129 -0.71 12.35 32.34
N PRO A 130 0.15 13.02 33.13
CA PRO A 130 1.54 12.59 33.28
C PRO A 130 1.64 11.30 34.11
N VAL A 131 2.49 10.37 33.68
CA VAL A 131 2.75 9.14 34.44
C VAL A 131 3.50 9.49 35.73
N PRO A 132 2.97 9.14 36.93
CA PRO A 132 3.61 9.46 38.20
C PRO A 132 4.88 8.62 38.46
N ASN A 133 5.73 9.09 39.38
CA ASN A 133 6.88 8.37 39.93
C ASN A 133 7.91 7.87 38.89
N ARG A 134 8.36 8.79 38.06
CA ARG A 134 9.38 8.48 37.05
C ARG A 134 10.80 8.56 37.60
N PRO A 135 11.71 7.64 37.19
CA PRO A 135 13.15 7.79 37.44
C PRO A 135 13.69 9.12 36.90
N GLU A 136 14.53 9.80 37.69
CA GLU A 136 15.20 11.03 37.27
C GLU A 136 16.00 10.83 35.97
N GLY A 137 15.99 11.83 35.09
CA GLY A 137 16.74 11.82 33.82
C GLY A 137 15.99 11.27 32.60
N PHE A 138 14.74 10.82 32.75
CA PHE A 138 13.95 10.31 31.64
C PHE A 138 12.83 11.30 31.19
N PRO A 139 12.54 11.45 29.88
CA PRO A 139 11.66 12.51 29.32
C PRO A 139 10.16 12.27 29.46
N ALA A 140 9.39 13.14 30.14
CA ALA A 140 7.96 13.01 30.53
C ALA A 140 7.08 12.10 29.64
N ARG A 141 6.30 11.21 30.26
CA ARG A 141 5.40 10.26 29.57
C ARG A 141 3.97 10.57 29.98
N PHE A 142 3.04 10.37 29.06
CA PHE A 142 1.64 10.71 29.23
C PHE A 142 0.74 9.51 28.97
N THR A 143 -0.36 9.41 29.69
CA THR A 143 -1.43 8.43 29.47
C THR A 143 -2.72 9.15 29.15
N ALA A 144 -3.68 8.41 28.58
CA ALA A 144 -5.03 8.89 28.37
C ALA A 144 -5.64 9.38 29.69
N SER A 145 -6.43 10.45 29.60
CA SER A 145 -7.15 11.00 30.75
C SER A 145 -8.28 10.09 31.23
N ASN A 146 -8.87 9.33 30.29
CA ASN A 146 -9.92 8.37 30.53
C ASN A 146 -9.45 6.99 30.05
N ASP A 147 -9.79 5.93 30.79
CA ASP A 147 -9.41 4.56 30.43
C ASP A 147 -10.09 4.10 29.12
N LEU A 148 -11.35 4.51 28.91
CA LEU A 148 -12.12 4.24 27.70
C LEU A 148 -12.39 5.54 26.94
N ALA A 149 -12.13 5.54 25.64
CA ALA A 149 -12.61 6.55 24.71
C ALA A 149 -13.69 5.94 23.80
N VAL A 150 -14.65 6.75 23.33
CA VAL A 150 -15.68 6.27 22.41
C VAL A 150 -15.80 7.21 21.22
N LEU A 151 -15.72 6.66 20.02
CA LEU A 151 -16.03 7.34 18.77
C LEU A 151 -17.43 6.91 18.31
N GLY A 152 -18.38 7.84 18.32
CA GLY A 152 -19.73 7.60 17.81
C GLY A 152 -19.79 7.97 16.34
N CYS A 153 -20.20 7.05 15.48
CA CYS A 153 -20.34 7.25 14.05
C CYS A 153 -21.77 6.93 13.58
N THR A 154 -22.31 7.77 12.71
CA THR A 154 -23.58 7.52 12.01
C THR A 154 -23.30 7.17 10.56
N GLU A 155 -23.96 6.13 10.05
CA GLU A 155 -23.85 5.67 8.66
C GLU A 155 -25.20 5.84 7.95
N GLN A 156 -25.17 6.53 6.81
CA GLN A 156 -26.33 6.71 5.94
C GLN A 156 -25.97 6.34 4.51
N TYR A 157 -26.91 5.73 3.81
CA TYR A 157 -26.73 5.29 2.44
C TYR A 157 -27.88 5.80 1.56
N GLU A 158 -27.57 6.07 0.29
CA GLU A 158 -28.53 6.49 -0.72
C GLU A 158 -28.23 5.75 -2.04
N PHE A 159 -29.28 5.16 -2.61
CA PHE A 159 -29.22 4.45 -3.88
C PHE A 159 -29.99 5.23 -4.93
N CYS A 160 -29.36 5.46 -6.08
CA CYS A 160 -29.94 6.23 -7.17
C CYS A 160 -29.98 5.41 -8.45
N ASN A 161 -31.11 5.50 -9.15
CA ASN A 161 -31.27 5.01 -10.50
C ASN A 161 -30.84 6.09 -11.49
N ALA A 162 -29.69 5.91 -12.14
CA ALA A 162 -29.15 6.88 -13.09
C ALA A 162 -30.06 7.11 -14.32
N GLY A 163 -30.87 6.13 -14.72
CA GLY A 163 -31.76 6.26 -15.87
C GLY A 163 -33.00 7.13 -15.59
N THR A 164 -33.50 7.12 -14.35
CA THR A 164 -34.70 7.88 -13.96
C THR A 164 -34.39 9.07 -13.06
N GLN A 165 -33.13 9.22 -12.61
CA GLN A 165 -32.69 10.21 -11.62
C GLN A 165 -33.45 10.14 -10.28
N LYS A 166 -34.13 9.02 -10.01
CA LYS A 166 -34.78 8.75 -8.73
C LYS A 166 -33.75 8.20 -7.75
N CYS A 167 -33.77 8.70 -6.52
CA CYS A 167 -32.96 8.21 -5.41
C CYS A 167 -33.86 7.77 -4.25
N THR A 168 -33.35 6.86 -3.43
CA THR A 168 -33.91 6.62 -2.10
C THR A 168 -33.62 7.84 -1.22
N GLY A 169 -34.33 8.00 -0.10
CA GLY A 169 -33.84 8.90 0.95
C GLY A 169 -32.52 8.37 1.53
N LEU A 170 -31.75 9.26 2.19
CA LEU A 170 -30.64 8.85 3.06
C LEU A 170 -31.22 8.10 4.26
N ALA A 171 -30.80 6.85 4.44
CA ALA A 171 -31.27 6.00 5.54
C ALA A 171 -30.21 4.94 5.93
N GLY A 172 -30.46 4.21 7.02
CA GLY A 172 -29.66 3.06 7.42
C GLY A 172 -29.75 1.89 6.42
N VAL A 173 -28.83 0.93 6.52
CA VAL A 173 -28.64 -0.14 5.52
C VAL A 173 -29.88 -1.02 5.34
N TYR A 174 -30.62 -1.31 6.41
CA TYR A 174 -31.84 -2.13 6.35
C TYR A 174 -33.05 -1.32 5.87
N ALA A 175 -33.15 -0.05 6.23
CA ALA A 175 -34.18 0.84 5.68
C ALA A 175 -34.02 0.99 4.16
N ILE A 176 -32.77 1.07 3.67
CA ILE A 176 -32.48 1.05 2.24
C ILE A 176 -32.86 -0.28 1.60
N LYS A 177 -32.62 -1.43 2.27
CA LYS A 177 -33.07 -2.73 1.75
C LYS A 177 -34.58 -2.73 1.52
N ALA A 178 -35.35 -2.27 2.50
CA ALA A 178 -36.81 -2.19 2.39
C ALA A 178 -37.25 -1.25 1.25
N ALA A 179 -36.56 -0.12 1.06
CA ALA A 179 -36.83 0.80 -0.05
C ALA A 179 -36.52 0.19 -1.43
N LEU A 180 -35.46 -0.63 -1.53
CA LEU A 180 -35.13 -1.37 -2.75
C LEU A 180 -36.15 -2.47 -3.04
N ASP A 181 -36.56 -3.22 -2.01
CA ASP A 181 -37.55 -4.31 -2.14
C ASP A 181 -38.93 -3.81 -2.54
N SER A 182 -39.33 -2.62 -2.05
CA SER A 182 -40.57 -1.94 -2.47
C SER A 182 -40.46 -1.26 -3.84
N ASN A 183 -39.31 -1.38 -4.51
CA ASN A 183 -39.04 -0.86 -5.85
C ASN A 183 -39.31 0.64 -6.02
N VAL A 184 -39.00 1.46 -4.99
CA VAL A 184 -39.17 2.92 -5.02
C VAL A 184 -38.43 3.57 -6.20
N LEU A 185 -37.33 2.96 -6.62
CA LEU A 185 -36.48 3.42 -7.72
C LEU A 185 -37.00 3.04 -9.13
N GLY A 186 -38.05 2.22 -9.22
CA GLY A 186 -38.59 1.73 -10.49
C GLY A 186 -37.56 0.91 -11.30
N LEU A 187 -36.82 0.05 -10.62
CA LEU A 187 -35.80 -0.80 -11.22
C LEU A 187 -36.45 -1.90 -12.06
N ASN A 188 -35.85 -2.17 -13.22
CA ASN A 188 -36.14 -3.39 -13.96
C ASN A 188 -35.49 -4.61 -13.28
N PRO A 189 -35.86 -5.86 -13.64
CA PRO A 189 -35.35 -7.05 -12.95
C PRO A 189 -33.82 -7.20 -12.95
N ARG A 190 -33.14 -6.77 -14.02
CA ARG A 190 -31.66 -6.79 -14.07
C ARG A 190 -31.04 -5.75 -13.15
N GLN A 191 -31.60 -4.54 -13.15
CA GLN A 191 -31.19 -3.48 -12.25
C GLN A 191 -31.43 -3.86 -10.79
N ASN A 192 -32.52 -4.57 -10.50
CA ASN A 192 -32.82 -5.07 -9.15
C ASN A 192 -31.78 -6.12 -8.69
N ALA A 193 -31.36 -7.03 -9.57
CA ALA A 193 -30.27 -7.95 -9.26
C ALA A 193 -28.96 -7.20 -8.95
N THR A 194 -28.62 -6.19 -9.74
CA THR A 194 -27.45 -5.34 -9.48
C THR A 194 -27.57 -4.55 -8.17
N SER A 195 -28.73 -3.98 -7.86
CA SER A 195 -28.93 -3.25 -6.59
C SER A 195 -28.85 -4.17 -5.39
N ASN A 196 -29.32 -5.40 -5.49
CA ASN A 196 -29.18 -6.41 -4.45
C ASN A 196 -27.71 -6.79 -4.22
N LEU A 197 -26.91 -6.95 -5.28
CA LEU A 197 -25.47 -7.14 -5.13
C LEU A 197 -24.81 -5.93 -4.45
N MET A 198 -25.14 -4.72 -4.90
CA MET A 198 -24.63 -3.49 -4.27
C MET A 198 -25.05 -3.38 -2.80
N TRP A 199 -26.26 -3.83 -2.44
CA TRP A 199 -26.70 -3.86 -1.06
C TRP A 199 -25.88 -4.85 -0.22
N LYS A 200 -25.58 -6.05 -0.72
CA LYS A 200 -24.67 -7.00 -0.03
C LYS A 200 -23.30 -6.38 0.24
N GLY A 201 -22.73 -5.69 -0.76
CA GLY A 201 -21.49 -4.94 -0.59
C GLY A 201 -21.60 -3.79 0.43
N THR A 202 -22.76 -3.13 0.49
CA THR A 202 -23.07 -2.04 1.44
C THR A 202 -23.13 -2.56 2.86
N TRP A 203 -23.80 -3.68 3.08
CA TRP A 203 -23.87 -4.35 4.38
C TRP A 203 -22.48 -4.76 4.89
N ALA A 204 -21.65 -5.32 4.00
CA ALA A 204 -20.30 -5.74 4.35
C ALA A 204 -19.33 -4.58 4.67
N MET A 205 -19.67 -3.33 4.32
CA MET A 205 -18.86 -2.15 4.66
C MET A 205 -19.34 -1.39 5.91
N ALA A 206 -20.34 -1.91 6.63
CA ALA A 206 -20.75 -1.33 7.91
C ALA A 206 -19.55 -1.30 8.88
N LEU A 207 -19.41 -0.22 9.66
CA LEU A 207 -18.22 -0.01 10.49
C LEU A 207 -18.05 -1.10 11.57
N GLN A 208 -19.14 -1.73 12.01
CA GLN A 208 -19.10 -2.83 12.97
C GLN A 208 -18.15 -3.95 12.52
N TRP A 209 -18.23 -4.34 11.24
CA TRP A 209 -17.44 -5.46 10.72
C TRP A 209 -15.96 -5.12 10.66
N ALA A 210 -15.63 -3.83 10.46
CA ALA A 210 -14.25 -3.38 10.49
C ALA A 210 -13.65 -3.53 11.89
N ALA A 211 -14.41 -3.17 12.94
CA ALA A 211 -13.98 -3.31 14.32
C ALA A 211 -13.92 -4.78 14.78
N GLU A 212 -14.90 -5.61 14.41
CA GLU A 212 -14.90 -7.03 14.76
C GLU A 212 -13.75 -7.81 14.11
N ILE A 213 -13.44 -7.52 12.84
CA ILE A 213 -12.43 -8.29 12.08
C ILE A 213 -11.02 -7.76 12.35
N LEU A 214 -10.81 -6.45 12.38
CA LEU A 214 -9.48 -5.85 12.51
C LEU A 214 -9.11 -5.49 13.95
N SER A 215 -10.08 -5.36 14.86
CA SER A 215 -9.85 -5.01 16.26
C SER A 215 -8.96 -3.76 16.39
N ASP A 216 -7.77 -3.89 16.98
CA ASP A 216 -6.85 -2.78 17.24
C ASP A 216 -5.99 -2.40 16.03
N ASP A 217 -5.90 -3.27 15.02
CA ASP A 217 -5.25 -2.96 13.73
C ASP A 217 -6.11 -2.01 12.87
N LEU A 218 -7.33 -1.70 13.31
CA LEU A 218 -8.21 -0.70 12.70
C LEU A 218 -7.69 0.74 12.87
N LEU A 219 -6.98 1.02 13.98
CA LEU A 219 -6.58 2.37 14.37
C LEU A 219 -5.24 2.75 13.73
N LEU A 220 -5.16 3.92 13.09
CA LEU A 220 -3.90 4.50 12.64
C LEU A 220 -2.94 4.79 13.81
N ALA A 221 -3.46 5.06 15.00
CA ALA A 221 -2.69 5.23 16.23
C ALA A 221 -1.88 3.98 16.59
N ARG A 222 -2.24 2.80 16.07
CA ARG A 222 -1.50 1.56 16.27
C ARG A 222 -0.09 1.60 15.69
N ASP A 223 0.09 2.29 14.56
CA ASP A 223 1.38 2.43 13.86
C ASP A 223 2.40 3.24 14.68
N TRP A 224 1.93 4.03 15.66
CA TRP A 224 2.77 4.83 16.54
C TRP A 224 3.25 4.05 17.78
N VAL A 225 2.80 2.80 17.96
CA VAL A 225 3.21 1.94 19.07
C VAL A 225 4.51 1.24 18.71
N PHE A 226 5.52 1.31 19.59
CA PHE A 226 6.88 0.86 19.25
C PHE A 226 7.01 -0.64 18.96
N THR A 227 6.17 -1.49 19.57
CA THR A 227 6.14 -2.93 19.28
C THR A 227 4.72 -3.49 19.38
N THR A 228 4.52 -4.69 18.82
CA THR A 228 3.21 -5.35 18.82
C THR A 228 2.68 -5.69 20.21
N GLN A 229 3.54 -5.91 21.20
CA GLN A 229 3.17 -6.25 22.58
C GLN A 229 3.48 -5.14 23.60
N SER A 230 3.88 -3.96 23.13
CA SER A 230 4.18 -2.81 24.00
C SER A 230 2.97 -1.90 24.12
N THR A 231 2.88 -1.23 25.26
CA THR A 231 1.98 -0.08 25.47
C THR A 231 2.67 1.25 25.18
N GLN A 232 3.97 1.26 24.92
CA GLN A 232 4.73 2.49 24.66
C GLN A 232 4.50 2.98 23.23
N SER A 233 4.15 4.25 23.10
CA SER A 233 3.88 4.91 21.84
C SER A 233 4.64 6.24 21.73
N SER A 234 4.91 6.67 20.50
CA SER A 234 5.33 8.05 20.22
C SER A 234 4.15 9.02 20.45
N ALA A 235 4.42 10.32 20.52
CA ALA A 235 3.35 11.31 20.66
C ALA A 235 2.44 11.29 19.42
N LEU A 236 1.14 11.24 19.64
CA LEU A 236 0.14 11.31 18.57
C LEU A 236 -0.11 12.79 18.18
N PRO A 237 -0.50 13.07 16.92
CA PRO A 237 -0.98 14.39 16.50
C PRO A 237 -2.27 14.83 17.21
N ASP A 238 -2.47 16.14 17.40
CA ASP A 238 -3.69 16.70 18.01
C ASP A 238 -4.97 16.47 17.16
N ASN A 239 -4.79 16.13 15.89
CA ASN A 239 -5.88 15.84 14.96
C ASN A 239 -6.04 14.34 14.64
N GLN A 240 -5.54 13.46 15.52
CA GLN A 240 -5.54 12.02 15.29
C GLN A 240 -6.95 11.48 15.10
N TRP A 241 -7.94 11.92 15.87
CA TRP A 241 -9.32 11.43 15.77
C TRP A 241 -9.96 11.74 14.41
N GLN A 242 -9.63 12.87 13.78
CA GLN A 242 -10.11 13.15 12.42
C GLN A 242 -9.45 12.23 11.40
N LEU A 243 -8.17 11.92 11.58
CA LEU A 243 -7.45 10.96 10.73
C LEU A 243 -8.06 9.56 10.89
N GLU A 244 -8.39 9.14 12.11
CA GLU A 244 -9.09 7.88 12.37
C GLU A 244 -10.45 7.84 11.68
N ALA A 245 -11.27 8.88 11.87
CA ALA A 245 -12.60 8.95 11.25
C ALA A 245 -12.52 8.92 9.70
N ALA A 246 -11.56 9.62 9.11
CA ALA A 246 -11.31 9.59 7.68
C ALA A 246 -10.84 8.21 7.21
N ASN A 247 -9.96 7.55 7.96
CA ASN A 247 -9.48 6.20 7.68
C ASN A 247 -10.62 5.18 7.71
N LEU A 248 -11.48 5.24 8.73
CA LEU A 248 -12.65 4.37 8.87
C LEU A 248 -13.60 4.51 7.68
N HIS A 249 -13.86 5.75 7.23
CA HIS A 249 -14.64 5.99 6.02
C HIS A 249 -13.96 5.42 4.76
N ASN A 250 -12.66 5.66 4.57
CA ASN A 250 -11.92 5.17 3.41
C ASN A 250 -11.86 3.63 3.37
N LEU A 251 -11.58 3.00 4.50
CA LEU A 251 -11.58 1.54 4.67
C LEU A 251 -12.93 0.97 4.28
N SER A 252 -14.03 1.59 4.73
CA SER A 252 -15.37 1.13 4.39
C SER A 252 -15.65 1.17 2.88
N LEU A 253 -15.23 2.24 2.19
CA LEU A 253 -15.37 2.34 0.73
C LEU A 253 -14.48 1.33 -0.01
N ALA A 254 -13.27 1.08 0.50
CA ALA A 254 -12.38 0.05 -0.03
C ALA A 254 -13.00 -1.35 0.13
N THR A 255 -13.61 -1.64 1.28
CA THR A 255 -14.37 -2.88 1.51
C THR A 255 -15.52 -3.01 0.54
N PHE A 256 -16.29 -1.95 0.29
CA PHE A 256 -17.35 -1.97 -0.71
C PHE A 256 -16.82 -2.34 -2.11
N GLN A 257 -15.75 -1.68 -2.56
CA GLN A 257 -15.14 -1.96 -3.86
C GLN A 257 -14.63 -3.40 -3.96
N ARG A 258 -13.99 -3.89 -2.90
CA ARG A 258 -13.49 -5.26 -2.83
C ARG A 258 -14.62 -6.28 -2.85
N ARG A 259 -15.67 -6.09 -2.05
CA ARG A 259 -16.80 -7.04 -1.94
C ARG A 259 -17.57 -7.24 -3.24
N ILE A 260 -17.68 -6.20 -4.06
CA ILE A 260 -18.28 -6.33 -5.40
C ILE A 260 -17.40 -7.18 -6.34
N ASN A 261 -16.08 -7.11 -6.19
CA ASN A 261 -15.13 -7.94 -6.93
C ASN A 261 -15.13 -9.40 -6.43
N ASP A 262 -15.04 -9.59 -5.11
CA ASP A 262 -15.05 -10.91 -4.46
C ASP A 262 -16.31 -11.71 -4.80
N TYR A 263 -17.44 -11.04 -5.04
CA TYR A 263 -18.67 -11.71 -5.47
C TYR A 263 -18.52 -12.41 -6.84
N ALA A 264 -17.76 -11.82 -7.76
CA ALA A 264 -17.52 -12.40 -9.08
C ALA A 264 -16.40 -13.47 -9.05
N SER A 265 -15.45 -13.33 -8.14
CA SER A 265 -14.32 -14.24 -7.97
C SER A 265 -14.02 -14.43 -6.49
N PRO A 266 -14.76 -15.30 -5.81
CA PRO A 266 -14.53 -15.58 -4.41
C PRO A 266 -13.14 -16.22 -4.22
N GLU A 267 -12.49 -15.89 -3.11
CA GLU A 267 -11.22 -16.51 -2.76
C GLU A 267 -11.42 -17.99 -2.43
N SER A 268 -10.56 -18.84 -2.98
CA SER A 268 -10.51 -20.27 -2.65
C SER A 268 -9.45 -20.49 -1.60
N PHE A 269 -9.87 -20.87 -0.39
CA PHE A 269 -8.96 -21.24 0.68
C PHE A 269 -9.55 -22.41 1.46
N GLN A 270 -8.66 -23.20 2.07
CA GLN A 270 -9.05 -24.31 2.89
C GLN A 270 -9.43 -23.81 4.28
N ILE A 271 -10.69 -24.01 4.69
CA ILE A 271 -11.17 -23.64 6.02
C ILE A 271 -10.68 -24.68 7.03
N ARG A 272 -10.82 -25.97 6.70
CA ARG A 272 -10.43 -27.13 7.50
C ARG A 272 -9.96 -28.27 6.58
N PRO A 273 -9.28 -29.30 7.09
CA PRO A 273 -9.08 -30.55 6.35
C PRO A 273 -10.42 -30.97 5.70
N ASP A 274 -10.41 -31.17 4.38
CA ASP A 274 -11.57 -31.55 3.57
C ASP A 274 -12.72 -30.53 3.43
N ALA A 275 -12.52 -29.26 3.78
CA ALA A 275 -13.50 -28.19 3.54
C ALA A 275 -12.87 -26.96 2.87
N ASN A 276 -13.28 -26.66 1.63
CA ASN A 276 -12.88 -25.46 0.91
C ASN A 276 -13.96 -24.37 1.02
N SER A 277 -13.54 -23.11 1.04
CA SER A 277 -14.44 -21.95 1.07
C SER A 277 -15.45 -21.93 -0.07
N LEU A 278 -15.09 -22.48 -1.23
CA LEU A 278 -15.97 -22.56 -2.40
C LEU A 278 -17.12 -23.56 -2.23
N ASP A 279 -16.93 -24.60 -1.41
CA ASP A 279 -17.95 -25.63 -1.19
C ASP A 279 -19.14 -25.09 -0.38
N ASP A 280 -18.91 -24.05 0.43
CA ASP A 280 -19.93 -23.37 1.24
C ASP A 280 -20.66 -22.25 0.48
N ILE A 281 -20.28 -21.97 -0.78
CA ILE A 281 -20.93 -20.93 -1.58
C ILE A 281 -22.25 -21.46 -2.12
N GLN A 282 -23.35 -20.91 -1.63
CA GLN A 282 -24.68 -21.22 -2.16
C GLN A 282 -24.88 -20.52 -3.51
N PRO A 283 -25.09 -21.27 -4.60
CA PRO A 283 -25.29 -20.69 -5.92
C PRO A 283 -26.63 -19.96 -5.99
N GLU A 284 -26.63 -18.79 -6.65
CA GLU A 284 -27.83 -17.98 -6.80
C GLU A 284 -28.89 -18.67 -7.67
N THR A 285 -30.10 -18.80 -7.13
CA THR A 285 -31.23 -19.42 -7.83
C THR A 285 -31.91 -18.45 -8.79
N ASP A 286 -31.85 -17.14 -8.54
CA ASP A 286 -32.45 -16.13 -9.41
C ASP A 286 -31.75 -16.04 -10.78
N ARG A 287 -32.56 -15.99 -11.83
CA ARG A 287 -32.11 -15.91 -13.23
C ARG A 287 -31.27 -14.65 -13.48
N TYR A 288 -31.67 -13.52 -12.91
CA TYR A 288 -31.00 -12.24 -13.17
C TYR A 288 -29.70 -12.12 -12.40
N MET A 289 -29.65 -12.62 -11.16
CA MET A 289 -28.40 -12.78 -10.42
C MET A 289 -27.39 -13.69 -11.12
N ARG A 290 -27.82 -14.85 -11.64
CA ARG A 290 -26.94 -15.74 -12.40
C ARG A 290 -26.42 -15.10 -13.69
N ALA A 291 -27.26 -14.30 -14.36
CA ALA A 291 -26.84 -13.55 -15.54
C ALA A 291 -25.77 -12.50 -15.21
N LEU A 292 -25.74 -11.99 -13.97
CA LEU A 292 -24.75 -11.03 -13.51
C LEU A 292 -23.35 -11.67 -13.42
N CYS A 293 -23.25 -12.94 -13.02
CA CYS A 293 -21.98 -13.68 -12.97
C CYS A 293 -21.27 -13.73 -14.33
N GLY A 294 -22.03 -13.90 -15.43
CA GLY A 294 -21.46 -13.87 -16.79
C GLY A 294 -21.15 -12.46 -17.31
N ALA A 295 -21.68 -11.42 -16.67
CA ALA A 295 -21.47 -10.03 -17.06
C ALA A 295 -20.32 -9.36 -16.30
N GLN A 296 -20.04 -9.80 -15.07
CA GLN A 296 -18.92 -9.30 -14.29
C GLN A 296 -17.61 -9.88 -14.80
N LYS A 297 -16.74 -9.01 -15.31
CA LYS A 297 -15.38 -9.36 -15.71
C LYS A 297 -14.41 -8.71 -14.75
N ILE A 298 -13.59 -9.54 -14.13
CA ILE A 298 -12.55 -9.10 -13.23
C ILE A 298 -11.19 -9.49 -13.81
N ARG A 299 -10.15 -8.76 -13.42
CA ARG A 299 -8.79 -9.08 -13.84
C ARG A 299 -8.29 -10.24 -12.99
N SER A 300 -8.14 -11.42 -13.60
CA SER A 300 -7.42 -12.53 -12.96
C SER A 300 -5.91 -12.31 -13.09
N ASN A 301 -5.17 -12.65 -12.02
CA ASN A 301 -3.70 -12.69 -12.07
C ASN A 301 -3.17 -14.01 -12.65
N ASP A 302 -4.01 -15.05 -12.70
CA ASP A 302 -3.61 -16.37 -13.21
C ASP A 302 -3.57 -16.40 -14.74
N HIS A 303 -4.26 -15.46 -15.40
CA HIS A 303 -4.39 -15.41 -16.85
C HIS A 303 -4.04 -14.01 -17.38
N TYR A 304 -2.84 -13.89 -17.97
CA TYR A 304 -2.44 -12.68 -18.68
C TYR A 304 -3.02 -12.70 -20.10
N SER A 305 -3.91 -11.75 -20.39
CA SER A 305 -4.36 -11.49 -21.77
C SER A 305 -3.28 -10.70 -22.50
N VAL A 306 -2.28 -11.40 -23.04
CA VAL A 306 -1.27 -10.77 -23.91
C VAL A 306 -1.77 -10.80 -25.35
N SER A 307 -1.70 -9.65 -26.03
CA SER A 307 -2.00 -9.59 -27.47
C SER A 307 -0.98 -10.44 -28.23
N VAL A 308 -1.39 -11.62 -28.68
CA VAL A 308 -0.56 -12.53 -29.50
C VAL A 308 -0.10 -11.81 -30.76
N LEU A 309 -0.97 -10.98 -31.36
CA LEU A 309 -0.63 -10.13 -32.49
C LEU A 309 0.50 -9.15 -32.13
N GLY A 310 0.41 -8.49 -30.98
CA GLY A 310 1.43 -7.56 -30.51
C GLY A 310 2.78 -8.25 -30.29
N MET A 311 2.78 -9.43 -29.66
CA MET A 311 3.99 -10.25 -29.51
C MET A 311 4.57 -10.68 -30.86
N LEU A 312 3.74 -11.09 -31.80
CA LEU A 312 4.18 -11.52 -33.13
C LEU A 312 4.80 -10.36 -33.92
N ILE A 313 4.21 -9.17 -33.87
CA ILE A 313 4.76 -7.97 -34.52
C ILE A 313 6.14 -7.64 -33.95
N ILE A 314 6.28 -7.59 -32.62
CA ILE A 314 7.55 -7.27 -31.97
C ILE A 314 8.61 -8.32 -32.33
N LEU A 315 8.26 -9.60 -32.32
CA LEU A 315 9.17 -10.68 -32.65
C LEU A 315 9.58 -10.63 -34.12
N CYS A 316 8.63 -10.56 -35.06
CA CYS A 316 8.93 -10.54 -36.49
C CYS A 316 9.69 -9.28 -36.92
N VAL A 317 9.25 -8.10 -36.47
CA VAL A 317 9.91 -6.83 -36.83
C VAL A 317 11.28 -6.73 -36.16
N GLY A 318 11.39 -7.10 -34.88
CA GLY A 318 12.67 -7.14 -34.17
C GLY A 318 13.65 -8.11 -34.82
N SER A 319 13.21 -9.33 -35.14
CA SER A 319 14.04 -10.30 -35.85
C SER A 319 14.42 -9.81 -37.25
N ALA A 320 13.51 -9.17 -38.00
CA ALA A 320 13.83 -8.63 -39.32
C ALA A 320 14.88 -7.52 -39.25
N ILE A 321 14.81 -6.63 -38.25
CA ILE A 321 15.82 -5.58 -38.04
C ILE A 321 17.18 -6.19 -37.71
N ILE A 322 17.23 -7.18 -36.80
CA ILE A 322 18.48 -7.86 -36.44
C ILE A 322 19.07 -8.62 -37.64
N LEU A 323 18.24 -9.34 -38.39
CA LEU A 323 18.68 -10.04 -39.59
C LEU A 323 19.17 -9.08 -40.67
N LEU A 324 18.50 -7.93 -40.83
CA LEU A 324 18.92 -6.89 -41.77
C LEU A 324 20.29 -6.35 -41.38
N ASP A 325 20.50 -6.01 -40.11
CA ASP A 325 21.77 -5.50 -39.58
C ASP A 325 22.93 -6.49 -39.83
N LEU A 326 22.74 -7.77 -39.50
CA LEU A 326 23.74 -8.83 -39.76
C LEU A 326 23.98 -9.07 -41.26
N SER A 327 22.94 -8.95 -42.08
CA SER A 327 23.04 -9.18 -43.53
C SER A 327 23.69 -8.01 -44.28
N LEU A 328 23.64 -6.79 -43.75
CA LEU A 328 24.27 -5.62 -44.37
C LEU A 328 25.76 -5.85 -44.56
N GLU A 329 26.47 -6.38 -43.55
CA GLU A 329 27.89 -6.71 -43.65
C GLU A 329 28.18 -7.71 -44.78
N HIS A 330 27.37 -8.79 -44.86
CA HIS A 330 27.51 -9.79 -45.91
C HIS A 330 27.17 -9.26 -47.31
N ILE A 331 26.16 -8.41 -47.45
CA ILE A 331 25.77 -7.79 -48.73
C ILE A 331 26.85 -6.81 -49.20
N PHE A 332 27.41 -6.00 -48.30
CA PHE A 332 28.54 -5.12 -48.63
C PHE A 332 29.77 -5.92 -49.04
N PHE A 333 30.05 -7.04 -48.37
CA PHE A 333 31.17 -7.92 -48.72
C PHE A 333 30.96 -8.59 -50.10
N PHE A 334 29.78 -9.14 -50.37
CA PHE A 334 29.49 -9.76 -51.67
C PHE A 334 29.51 -8.76 -52.83
N ARG A 335 29.04 -7.53 -52.61
CA ARG A 335 29.00 -6.50 -53.66
C ARG A 335 30.38 -5.86 -53.93
N THR A 336 31.28 -5.85 -52.95
CA THR A 336 32.64 -5.31 -53.11
C THR A 336 33.60 -6.27 -53.82
N VAL A 337 33.38 -7.59 -53.74
CA VAL A 337 34.17 -8.60 -54.48
C VAL A 337 33.93 -8.52 -56.01
N GLY A 338 32.80 -7.97 -56.45
CA GLY A 338 32.47 -7.86 -57.87
C GLY A 338 32.96 -6.60 -58.58
N PHE A 339 32.82 -5.40 -57.98
CA PHE A 339 32.90 -4.14 -58.75
C PHE A 339 33.32 -2.86 -57.99
N ALA A 340 33.87 -2.91 -56.76
CA ALA A 340 34.27 -1.70 -56.02
C ALA A 340 35.77 -1.64 -55.73
N PRO A 341 36.42 -0.46 -55.84
CA PRO A 341 37.85 -0.33 -55.56
C PRO A 341 38.13 -0.58 -54.07
N LEU A 342 39.12 -1.44 -53.82
CA LEU A 342 39.62 -1.84 -52.49
C LEU A 342 39.90 -0.66 -51.55
N SER A 343 40.06 0.56 -52.06
CA SER A 343 40.28 1.78 -51.27
C SER A 343 39.14 2.13 -50.32
N LYS A 344 37.87 1.94 -50.72
CA LYS A 344 36.72 2.25 -49.85
C LYS A 344 36.58 1.26 -48.69
N LYS A 345 37.00 0.01 -48.89
CA LYS A 345 37.03 -0.99 -47.83
C LYS A 345 38.07 -0.61 -46.77
N HIS A 346 39.25 -0.19 -47.22
CA HIS A 346 40.30 0.23 -46.30
C HIS A 346 39.92 1.50 -45.54
N ASP A 347 39.20 2.42 -46.17
CA ASP A 347 38.67 3.62 -45.50
C ASP A 347 37.64 3.27 -44.41
N TRP A 348 36.75 2.30 -44.68
CA TRP A 348 35.80 1.78 -43.68
C TRP A 348 36.50 1.07 -42.51
N GLU A 349 37.50 0.22 -42.80
CA GLU A 349 38.30 -0.44 -41.76
C GLU A 349 39.04 0.59 -40.90
N ASN A 350 39.65 1.60 -41.52
CA ASN A 350 40.42 2.64 -40.83
C ASN A 350 39.54 3.64 -40.05
N THR A 351 38.27 3.81 -40.44
CA THR A 351 37.30 4.67 -39.72
C THR A 351 36.46 3.90 -38.69
N GLY A 352 36.65 2.58 -38.55
CA GLY A 352 35.97 1.78 -37.56
C GLY A 352 36.23 2.26 -36.13
N VAL A 353 35.24 2.14 -35.25
CA VAL A 353 35.31 2.63 -33.85
C VAL A 353 36.53 2.07 -33.11
N LEU A 354 36.87 0.80 -33.35
CA LEU A 354 38.03 0.15 -32.73
C LEU A 354 39.36 0.72 -33.24
N GLN A 355 39.46 1.10 -34.52
CA GLN A 355 40.65 1.76 -35.07
C GLN A 355 40.78 3.20 -34.55
N LEU A 356 39.67 3.94 -34.43
CA LEU A 356 39.68 5.26 -33.79
C LEU A 356 40.14 5.17 -32.32
N HIS A 357 39.65 4.17 -31.58
CA HIS A 357 40.09 3.91 -30.22
C HIS A 357 41.58 3.56 -30.15
N ARG A 358 42.06 2.69 -31.05
CA ARG A 358 43.49 2.35 -31.17
C ARG A 358 44.32 3.60 -31.40
N LEU A 359 43.97 4.46 -32.37
CA LEU A 359 44.70 5.70 -32.66
C LEU A 359 44.77 6.62 -31.44
N VAL A 360 43.65 6.81 -30.71
CA VAL A 360 43.64 7.59 -29.47
C VAL A 360 44.56 6.98 -28.41
N LEU A 361 44.60 5.66 -28.28
CA LEU A 361 45.47 4.97 -27.33
C LEU A 361 46.95 5.04 -27.75
N GLU A 362 47.25 4.94 -29.05
CA GLU A 362 48.60 5.16 -29.59
C GLU A 362 49.11 6.58 -29.27
N THR A 363 48.25 7.62 -29.34
CA THR A 363 48.67 8.98 -28.92
C THR A 363 49.02 9.07 -27.44
N ARG A 364 48.51 8.14 -26.62
CA ARG A 364 48.86 8.01 -25.20
C ARG A 364 50.05 7.06 -24.96
N GLY A 365 50.73 6.62 -26.01
CA GLY A 365 51.90 5.72 -25.91
C GLY A 365 51.53 4.26 -25.65
N VAL A 366 50.27 3.88 -25.87
CA VAL A 366 49.80 2.49 -25.73
C VAL A 366 50.02 1.76 -27.05
N GLY A 367 50.90 0.75 -27.03
CA GLY A 367 51.30 -0.09 -28.16
C GLY A 367 52.46 -1.00 -27.74
N PRO A 368 52.94 -1.94 -28.57
CA PRO A 368 52.55 -2.22 -29.95
C PRO A 368 51.23 -3.02 -30.09
N TRP A 369 50.60 -2.89 -31.26
CA TRP A 369 49.32 -3.54 -31.62
C TRP A 369 49.55 -4.57 -32.72
N GLY A 370 48.83 -5.70 -32.64
CA GLY A 370 48.84 -6.78 -33.62
C GLY A 370 47.43 -7.33 -33.88
N GLY A 371 47.35 -8.40 -34.65
CA GLY A 371 46.07 -9.03 -35.03
C GLY A 371 45.48 -8.51 -36.36
N ASP A 372 44.20 -8.80 -36.56
CA ASP A 372 43.46 -8.43 -37.79
C ASP A 372 43.33 -6.89 -37.89
N PRO A 373 43.63 -6.27 -39.05
CA PRO A 373 43.38 -4.86 -39.31
C PRO A 373 41.97 -4.36 -38.99
N ALA A 374 40.95 -5.23 -38.93
CA ALA A 374 39.60 -4.82 -38.50
C ALA A 374 39.41 -4.81 -36.97
N ASN A 375 40.20 -5.58 -36.23
CA ASN A 375 40.08 -5.74 -34.78
C ASN A 375 41.48 -5.70 -34.13
N PRO A 376 42.04 -4.50 -33.88
CA PRO A 376 43.39 -4.35 -33.38
C PRO A 376 43.45 -4.79 -31.90
N VAL A 377 44.36 -5.72 -31.60
CA VAL A 377 44.58 -6.23 -30.25
C VAL A 377 45.99 -5.86 -29.82
N LEU A 378 46.23 -5.58 -28.54
CA LEU A 378 47.59 -5.37 -28.04
C LEU A 378 48.40 -6.66 -28.18
N GLU A 379 49.63 -6.57 -28.71
CA GLU A 379 50.51 -7.74 -28.81
C GLU A 379 50.84 -8.30 -27.41
N ASP A 380 51.06 -7.41 -26.44
CA ASP A 380 51.29 -7.76 -25.05
C ASP A 380 50.02 -7.57 -24.21
N GLN A 381 49.24 -8.65 -24.06
CA GLN A 381 47.96 -8.65 -23.34
C GLN A 381 48.06 -8.33 -21.83
N HIS A 382 49.27 -8.26 -21.26
CA HIS A 382 49.51 -8.17 -19.80
C HIS A 382 50.18 -6.86 -19.34
N ARG A 383 50.43 -5.89 -20.23
CA ARG A 383 51.02 -4.61 -19.83
C ARG A 383 49.96 -3.67 -19.27
N LYS A 384 50.21 -3.15 -18.06
CA LYS A 384 49.42 -2.06 -17.46
C LYS A 384 50.03 -0.72 -17.86
N PHE A 385 49.22 0.16 -18.41
CA PHE A 385 49.63 1.52 -18.79
C PHE A 385 49.20 2.50 -17.70
N GLU A 386 50.15 3.21 -17.09
CA GLU A 386 49.87 4.26 -16.12
C GLU A 386 49.69 5.61 -16.83
N GLY A 387 48.52 6.24 -16.66
CA GLY A 387 48.17 7.48 -17.35
C GLY A 387 48.84 8.72 -16.74
N GLY A 388 50.02 9.09 -17.25
CA GLY A 388 50.71 10.33 -16.90
C GLY A 388 51.24 11.04 -18.15
N VAL A 389 50.67 12.20 -18.47
CA VAL A 389 51.13 13.07 -19.58
C VAL A 389 52.49 13.66 -19.22
N ALA A 390 53.58 13.08 -19.71
CA ALA A 390 54.91 13.70 -19.68
C ALA A 390 55.17 14.45 -20.99
N LEU A 391 54.81 15.74 -21.03
CA LEU A 391 55.29 16.66 -22.07
C LEU A 391 56.81 16.82 -21.93
N LYS A 392 57.58 16.12 -22.76
CA LYS A 392 59.01 16.39 -22.93
C LYS A 392 59.19 17.61 -23.84
N GLN A 393 59.37 18.78 -23.23
CA GLN A 393 60.01 19.92 -23.89
C GLN A 393 61.51 19.64 -24.07
N GLY A 394 62.00 19.73 -25.31
CA GLY A 394 63.41 19.61 -25.64
C GLY A 394 63.65 20.04 -27.09
N TRP A 395 63.98 21.32 -27.26
CA TRP A 395 64.41 21.97 -28.49
C TRP A 395 65.65 21.30 -29.12
N GLY A 396 65.73 21.32 -30.46
CA GLY A 396 67.01 21.46 -31.15
C GLY A 396 67.14 20.81 -32.53
N SER A 397 67.08 21.64 -33.58
CA SER A 397 67.81 21.54 -34.87
C SER A 397 67.53 20.31 -35.76
N GLY A 398 67.03 20.39 -36.99
CA GLY A 398 66.90 21.47 -37.96
C GLY A 398 66.84 20.85 -39.37
N SER A 399 66.05 21.44 -40.28
CA SER A 399 66.23 21.55 -41.75
C SER A 399 64.87 21.65 -42.45
N GLY A 400 64.70 22.71 -43.26
CA GLY A 400 63.49 23.09 -44.02
C GLY A 400 63.06 22.05 -45.06
N TYR A 401 61.93 22.20 -45.77
CA TYR A 401 61.30 23.36 -46.41
C TYR A 401 59.77 23.13 -46.42
N ALA A 402 58.90 24.07 -46.00
CA ALA A 402 58.44 25.32 -46.63
C ALA A 402 57.18 25.16 -47.51
N ALA A 403 56.32 26.19 -47.37
CA ALA A 403 55.14 26.56 -48.16
C ALA A 403 53.85 25.79 -47.83
N SER A 404 52.67 26.40 -47.70
CA SER A 404 52.21 27.78 -47.86
C SER A 404 50.70 27.74 -47.60
N GLY A 405 50.12 28.63 -46.79
CA GLY A 405 48.65 28.66 -46.67
C GLY A 405 48.07 29.59 -45.63
N ARG A 406 48.19 30.89 -45.89
CA ARG A 406 47.34 32.04 -45.50
C ARG A 406 46.43 31.98 -44.25
N GLU A 407 46.67 32.99 -43.43
CA GLU A 407 45.81 33.67 -42.46
C GLU A 407 44.33 33.80 -42.88
N MET A 408 43.41 33.65 -41.92
CA MET A 408 42.70 34.81 -41.35
C MET A 408 41.79 34.44 -40.16
N MET A 409 41.91 35.31 -39.14
CA MET A 409 40.91 35.78 -38.20
C MET A 409 40.54 34.98 -36.94
N GLU A 410 41.22 35.43 -35.90
CA GLU A 410 40.97 35.44 -34.46
C GLU A 410 39.55 35.90 -34.07
N SER A 411 38.93 35.15 -33.15
CA SER A 411 37.92 35.66 -32.20
C SER A 411 38.08 34.91 -30.88
N GLN A 412 38.48 35.67 -29.86
CA GLN A 412 38.71 35.26 -28.49
C GLN A 412 37.39 35.08 -27.73
N GLY A 413 37.37 34.17 -26.75
CA GLY A 413 36.38 34.24 -25.67
C GLY A 413 36.25 33.00 -24.78
N SER A 414 37.08 32.95 -23.72
CA SER A 414 36.78 32.41 -22.37
C SER A 414 36.25 30.98 -22.24
N GLY A 415 36.95 30.00 -21.65
CA GLY A 415 37.45 30.03 -20.27
C GLY A 415 36.54 29.17 -19.37
N GLY A 416 36.98 27.98 -18.96
CA GLY A 416 36.18 27.05 -18.15
C GLY A 416 36.92 25.79 -17.69
N THR A 417 37.79 25.97 -16.70
CA THR A 417 38.29 25.06 -15.64
C THR A 417 38.38 23.53 -15.82
N ALA A 418 39.60 23.07 -15.55
CA ALA A 418 40.09 21.72 -15.25
C ALA A 418 39.17 20.81 -14.42
N TYR A 419 39.08 19.55 -14.84
CA TYR A 419 38.76 18.40 -13.98
C TYR A 419 40.03 17.58 -13.78
N GLN A 420 40.46 17.50 -12.52
CA GLN A 420 41.65 16.80 -12.04
C GLN A 420 41.13 15.55 -11.29
N GLY A 421 41.28 14.37 -11.90
CA GLY A 421 40.82 13.11 -11.32
C GLY A 421 41.45 11.93 -12.04
N GLY A 422 42.61 11.50 -11.56
CA GLY A 422 43.29 10.31 -12.05
C GLY A 422 42.55 9.05 -11.59
N VAL A 423 41.94 8.35 -12.52
CA VAL A 423 41.39 6.99 -12.31
C VAL A 423 42.10 6.08 -13.31
N GLN A 424 42.74 5.04 -12.79
CA GLN A 424 43.38 3.98 -13.56
C GLN A 424 42.30 3.10 -14.20
N TYR A 425 42.29 3.00 -15.53
CA TYR A 425 41.42 2.06 -16.24
C TYR A 425 42.27 0.94 -16.85
N SER A 426 41.92 -0.32 -16.54
CA SER A 426 42.51 -1.50 -17.17
C SER A 426 41.55 -1.99 -18.26
N ALA A 427 42.06 -2.16 -19.48
CA ALA A 427 41.26 -2.48 -20.65
C ALA A 427 41.31 -3.98 -20.99
N VAL A 428 40.90 -4.87 -20.07
CA VAL A 428 40.50 -6.25 -20.39
C VAL A 428 39.46 -6.75 -19.36
N PRO A 429 38.34 -7.38 -19.76
CA PRO A 429 37.44 -8.09 -18.85
C PRO A 429 38.08 -9.40 -18.38
N ASN A 430 38.10 -9.62 -17.06
CA ASN A 430 38.56 -10.84 -16.42
C ASN A 430 37.51 -11.98 -16.62
N PRO A 431 37.81 -13.12 -17.27
CA PRO A 431 36.87 -14.23 -17.39
C PRO A 431 37.32 -15.40 -16.51
N GLN A 432 36.62 -15.62 -15.38
CA GLN A 432 36.53 -16.85 -14.56
C GLN A 432 35.89 -16.45 -13.21
N VAL A 433 34.87 -17.08 -12.61
CA VAL A 433 34.34 -18.47 -12.64
C VAL A 433 32.83 -18.45 -12.35
N GLN A 434 32.18 -19.51 -12.85
CA GLN A 434 30.79 -19.96 -12.69
C GLN A 434 30.24 -20.05 -11.26
N GLY A 435 28.90 -20.03 -11.17
CA GLY A 435 28.14 -21.02 -10.39
C GLY A 435 27.55 -20.56 -9.05
N GLU A 436 26.25 -20.25 -9.04
CA GLU A 436 25.20 -21.05 -8.36
C GLU A 436 23.96 -20.21 -8.03
N THR A 437 22.85 -20.68 -8.56
CA THR A 437 21.45 -20.34 -8.27
C THR A 437 21.03 -20.86 -6.88
N HIS A 438 20.15 -20.13 -6.18
CA HIS A 438 18.92 -20.57 -5.48
C HIS A 438 18.46 -19.42 -4.54
N LEU A 439 17.35 -18.72 -4.82
CA LEU A 439 15.98 -18.99 -4.35
C LEU A 439 15.84 -19.11 -2.83
N PHE A 440 15.23 -18.12 -2.16
CA PHE A 440 13.85 -18.18 -1.64
C PHE A 440 13.50 -16.94 -0.80
N TRP A 441 12.31 -16.40 -1.06
CA TRP A 441 11.58 -15.52 -0.16
C TRP A 441 11.00 -16.36 0.98
N ASP A 442 11.08 -15.88 2.21
CA ASP A 442 10.24 -16.41 3.29
C ASP A 442 9.36 -15.29 3.85
N LYS A 443 8.07 -15.47 3.62
CA LYS A 443 6.97 -14.83 4.35
C LYS A 443 6.74 -15.64 5.61
N LYS A 444 6.53 -14.95 6.74
CA LYS A 444 5.58 -15.37 7.76
C LYS A 444 4.72 -14.17 8.13
#